data_AF-A0AAX6HH51-F1
#
_entry.id   AF-A0AAX6HH51-F1
#
_cell.length_a   1.000
_cell.length_b   1.000
_cell.length_c   1.000
_cell.angle_alpha   90.00
_cell.angle_beta   90.00
_cell.angle_gamma   90.00
#
_symmetry.space_group_name_H-M   'P 1'
#
loop_
_entity.id
_entity.type
_entity.pdbx_description
1 polymer ?
#
loop_
_entity_poly.entity_id
_entity_poly.type
_entity_poly.pdbx_seq_one_letter_code
_entity_poly.pdbx_strand_id
1 'polypeptide(L)' 'MQSDVLEVALDMRSQFNAVSDVFEHIDAVDSNFLCDPDGWLVHNPMGIRTEREIHAELEGAKVFRRMYEKRKHDVDIMIS' A
#
# COMPACT_ATOMS: atom_id res chain seq x y z
N MET A 1 19.10 14.86 4.16
CA MET A 1 18.81 14.37 2.80
C MET A 1 17.44 13.71 2.84
N GLN A 2 16.47 14.26 2.14
CA GLN A 2 15.27 13.50 1.78
C GLN A 2 15.73 12.46 0.76
N SER A 3 15.44 11.18 0.99
CA SER A 3 15.82 10.12 0.06
C SER A 3 14.90 10.17 -1.15
N ASP A 4 15.44 10.05 -2.37
CA ASP A 4 14.69 9.94 -3.62
C ASP A 4 13.56 8.91 -3.50
N VAL A 5 13.78 7.84 -2.72
CA VAL A 5 12.80 6.77 -2.48
C VAL A 5 11.59 7.25 -1.69
N LEU A 6 11.78 8.12 -0.68
CA LEU A 6 10.67 8.63 0.13
C LEU A 6 9.80 9.58 -0.70
N GLU A 7 10.41 10.46 -1.49
CA GLU A 7 9.67 11.39 -2.35
C GLU A 7 8.81 10.64 -3.36
N VAL A 8 9.39 9.65 -4.04
CA VAL A 8 8.66 8.80 -5.00
C VAL A 8 7.52 8.05 -4.30
N ALA A 9 7.75 7.51 -3.10
CA ALA A 9 6.70 6.82 -2.35
C ALA A 9 5.53 7.76 -1.99
N LEU A 10 5.83 9.00 -1.57
CA LEU A 10 4.83 10.01 -1.24
C LEU A 10 4.05 10.45 -2.48
N ASP A 11 4.71 10.61 -3.61
CA ASP A 11 4.07 10.96 -4.88
C ASP A 11 3.13 9.84 -5.34
N MET A 12 3.59 8.58 -5.36
CA MET A 12 2.75 7.43 -5.67
C MET A 12 1.53 7.35 -4.72
N ARG A 13 1.73 7.59 -3.42
CA ARG A 13 0.63 7.65 -2.45
C ARG A 13 -0.38 8.74 -2.82
N SER A 14 0.09 9.93 -3.19
CA SER A 14 -0.78 11.04 -3.59
C SER A 14 -1.62 10.68 -4.82
N GLN A 15 -1.01 10.01 -5.81
CA GLN A 15 -1.71 9.58 -7.02
C GLN A 15 -2.83 8.58 -6.71
N PHE A 16 -2.59 7.57 -5.86
CA PHE A 16 -3.64 6.62 -5.47
C PHE A 16 -4.71 7.24 -4.58
N ASN A 17 -4.35 8.14 -3.67
CA ASN A 17 -5.32 8.86 -2.85
C ASN A 17 -6.25 9.75 -3.69
N ALA A 18 -5.75 10.30 -4.81
CA ALA A 18 -6.55 11.11 -5.74
C ALA A 18 -7.64 10.30 -6.45
N VAL A 19 -7.46 8.98 -6.61
CA VAL A 19 -8.44 8.04 -7.19
C VAL A 19 -9.09 7.16 -6.13
N SER A 20 -9.34 7.74 -4.94
CA SER A 20 -9.97 7.03 -3.82
C SER A 20 -11.33 6.44 -4.18
N ASP A 21 -12.06 7.04 -5.13
CA ASP A 21 -13.32 6.55 -5.73
C ASP A 21 -13.19 5.17 -6.40
N VAL A 22 -12.00 4.83 -6.88
CA VAL A 22 -11.70 3.55 -7.53
C VAL A 22 -10.93 2.60 -6.62
N PHE A 23 -10.01 3.14 -5.82
CA PHE A 23 -9.11 2.37 -4.96
C PHE A 23 -9.28 2.75 -3.49
N GLU A 24 -9.59 1.77 -2.66
CA GLU A 24 -9.69 1.94 -1.22
C GLU A 24 -8.42 1.38 -0.56
N HIS A 25 -7.85 2.11 0.40
CA HIS A 25 -6.66 1.64 1.10
C HIS A 25 -7.02 0.52 2.08
N ILE A 26 -6.16 -0.49 2.20
CA ILE A 26 -6.49 -1.72 2.94
C ILE A 26 -6.77 -1.49 4.42
N ASP A 27 -6.24 -0.41 5.02
CA ASP A 27 -6.49 -0.08 6.43
C ASP A 27 -7.96 0.20 6.74
N ALA A 28 -8.73 0.70 5.76
CA ALA A 28 -10.15 0.95 5.87
C ALA A 28 -10.99 -0.32 5.61
N VAL A 29 -10.41 -1.31 4.93
CA VAL A 29 -11.11 -2.52 4.46
C VAL A 29 -10.88 -3.70 5.41
N ASP A 30 -9.64 -3.91 5.84
CA ASP A 30 -9.25 -5.06 6.66
C ASP A 30 -8.21 -4.66 7.74
N SER A 31 -8.67 -4.70 8.99
CA SER A 31 -7.86 -4.41 10.17
C SER A 31 -6.78 -5.47 10.48
N ASN A 32 -6.77 -6.61 9.77
CA ASN A 32 -5.71 -7.62 9.91
C ASN A 32 -4.37 -7.12 9.34
N PHE A 33 -4.38 -6.09 8.48
CA PHE A 33 -3.17 -5.51 7.93
C PHE A 33 -2.62 -4.40 8.83
N LEU A 34 -1.47 -4.66 9.44
CA LEU A 34 -0.79 -3.71 10.30
C LEU A 34 -0.11 -2.60 9.48
N CYS A 35 -0.57 -1.37 9.67
CA CYS A 35 0.05 -0.16 9.13
C CYS A 35 0.81 0.61 10.22
N ASP A 36 1.87 1.28 9.83
CA ASP A 36 2.58 2.26 10.67
C ASP A 36 1.76 3.56 10.82
N PRO A 37 2.16 4.50 11.70
CA PRO A 37 1.44 5.76 11.89
C PRO A 37 1.32 6.63 10.62
N ASP A 38 2.16 6.40 9.61
CA ASP A 38 2.14 7.11 8.33
C ASP A 38 1.27 6.38 7.27
N GLY A 39 0.68 5.24 7.63
CA GLY A 39 -0.17 4.41 6.78
C GLY A 39 0.60 3.52 5.81
N TRP A 40 1.84 3.12 6.12
CA TRP A 40 2.60 2.11 5.37
C TRP A 40 2.47 0.72 5.99
N LEU A 41 2.36 -0.31 5.16
CA LEU A 41 2.31 -1.70 5.63
C LEU A 41 3.62 -2.12 6.28
N VAL A 42 3.54 -2.54 7.54
CA VAL A 42 4.68 -3.01 8.33
C VAL A 42 5.22 -4.32 7.79
N HIS A 43 4.32 -5.22 7.39
CA HIS A 43 4.66 -6.56 6.91
C HIS A 43 4.37 -6.71 5.41
N ASN A 44 5.09 -7.63 4.76
CA ASN A 44 4.82 -7.96 3.36
C ASN A 44 3.54 -8.82 3.27
N PRO A 45 2.46 -8.32 2.65
CA PRO A 45 1.17 -9.02 2.59
C PRO A 45 1.20 -10.26 1.69
N MET A 46 2.19 -10.40 0.81
CA MET A 46 2.33 -11.54 -0.11
C MET A 46 3.03 -12.74 0.52
N GLY A 47 3.59 -12.59 1.73
CA GLY A 47 4.27 -13.67 2.45
C GLY A 47 5.62 -14.11 1.85
N ILE A 48 6.01 -13.59 0.69
CA ILE A 48 7.28 -13.88 0.02
C ILE A 48 8.06 -12.57 -0.15
N ARG A 49 9.23 -12.50 0.46
CA ARG A 49 10.17 -11.39 0.31
C ARG A 49 11.11 -11.64 -0.86
N THR A 50 11.34 -10.62 -1.68
CA THR A 50 12.38 -10.64 -2.72
C THR A 50 13.77 -10.49 -2.12
N GLU A 51 14.82 -10.89 -2.83
CA GLU A 51 16.21 -10.67 -2.39
C GLU A 51 16.47 -9.20 -2.03
N ARG A 52 15.94 -8.26 -2.82
CA ARG A 52 16.09 -6.83 -2.57
C ARG A 52 15.44 -6.38 -1.27
N GLU A 53 14.25 -6.90 -0.95
CA GLU A 53 13.59 -6.63 0.34
C GLU A 53 14.38 -7.22 1.50
N ILE A 54 14.92 -8.43 1.35
CA ILE A 54 15.74 -9.06 2.39
C ILE A 54 16.99 -8.21 2.67
N HIS A 55 17.70 -7.75 1.64
CA HIS A 55 18.85 -6.87 1.82
C HIS A 55 18.48 -5.54 2.49
N ALA A 56 17.40 -4.90 2.03
CA ALA A 56 16.92 -3.66 2.63
C ALA A 56 16.56 -3.83 4.12
N GLU A 57 15.88 -4.92 4.48
CA GLU A 57 15.54 -5.24 5.87
C GLU A 57 16.79 -5.52 6.72
N LEU A 58 17.77 -6.25 6.19
CA LEU A 58 19.03 -6.55 6.88
C LEU A 58 19.89 -5.29 7.11
N GLU A 59 19.85 -4.34 6.19
CA GLU A 59 20.54 -3.05 6.32
C GLU A 59 19.77 -2.05 7.18
N GLY A 60 18.57 -2.41 7.67
CA GLY A 60 17.69 -1.52 8.43
C GLY A 60 17.10 -0.38 7.59
N ALA A 61 17.07 -0.53 6.27
CA ALA A 61 16.47 0.44 5.36
C ALA A 61 14.95 0.46 5.51
N LYS A 62 14.35 1.66 5.44
CA LYS A 62 12.89 1.82 5.47
C LYS A 62 12.29 1.38 4.14
N VAL A 63 11.35 0.44 4.18
CA VAL A 63 10.57 -0.01 3.02
C VAL A 63 9.20 0.64 3.06
N PHE A 64 8.80 1.30 1.98
CA PHE A 64 7.50 1.95 1.85
C PHE A 64 6.56 1.05 1.06
N ARG A 65 5.55 0.48 1.72
CA ARG A 65 4.56 -0.44 1.12
C ARG A 65 3.15 0.06 1.37
N ARG A 66 2.28 0.03 0.37
CA ARG A 66 0.82 0.25 0.51
C ARG A 66 0.07 -0.78 -0.29
N MET A 67 -1.11 -1.16 0.19
CA MET A 67 -2.01 -2.06 -0.49
C MET A 67 -3.36 -1.38 -0.64
N TYR A 68 -3.94 -1.52 -1.82
CA TYR A 68 -5.24 -0.97 -2.15
C TYR A 68 -6.11 -2.09 -2.68
N GLU A 69 -7.37 -2.09 -2.29
CA GLU A 69 -8.40 -2.91 -2.90
C GLU A 69 -9.13 -2.06 -3.95
N LYS A 70 -9.37 -2.64 -5.13
CA LYS A 70 -10.23 -2.01 -6.12
C LYS A 70 -11.67 -2.10 -5.64
N ARG A 71 -12.34 -0.96 -5.49
CA ARG A 71 -13.77 -0.94 -5.17
C ARG A 71 -14.53 -1.70 -6.25
N LYS A 72 -15.29 -2.72 -5.85
CA LYS A 72 -16.29 -3.32 -6.75
C LYS A 72 -17.37 -2.27 -6.98
N HIS A 73 -17.41 -1.69 -8.17
CA HIS A 73 -18.59 -0.96 -8.60
C HIS A 73 -19.78 -1.93 -8.61
N ASP A 74 -20.90 -1.53 -8.00
CA ASP A 74 -22.22 -2.18 -8.08
C ASP A 74 -22.70 -2.23 -9.55
N VAL A 75 -22.10 -3.09 -10.37
CA VAL A 75 -22.64 -3.45 -11.70
C VAL A 75 -23.51 -4.72 -11.60
N ASP A 76 -23.63 -5.32 -10.41
CA ASP A 76 -24.50 -6.49 -10.17
C ASP A 76 -25.98 -6.13 -9.94
N ILE A 77 -26.37 -4.83 -9.92
CA ILE A 77 -27.79 -4.40 -9.79
C ILE A 77 -28.42 -4.05 -11.15
N MET A 78 -27.98 -4.69 -12.24
CA MET A 78 -28.63 -4.58 -13.55
C MET A 78 -28.99 -5.92 -14.19
N ILE A 79 -29.08 -6.99 -13.39
CA ILE A 79 -29.76 -8.23 -13.80
C ILE A 79 -30.76 -8.63 -12.71
N SER A 80 -31.97 -8.09 -12.78
CA SER A 80 -33.18 -8.61 -12.14
C SER A 80 -34.40 -8.24 -12.97
#